data_AF-A0A8K0CM32-F1
#
_entry.id   AF-A0A8K0CM32-F1
#
_cell.length_a   1.000
_cell.length_b   1.000
_cell.length_c   1.000
_cell.angle_alpha   90.00
_cell.angle_beta   90.00
_cell.angle_gamma   90.00
#
_symmetry.space_group_name_H-M   'P 1'
#
loop_
_entity.id
_entity.type
_entity.pdbx_description
1 polymer ?
#
loop_
_entity_poly.entity_id
_entity_poly.type
_entity_poly.pdbx_seq_one_letter_code
_entity_poly.pdbx_strand_id
1 'polypeptide(L)'
;MFLIKTVVIISALLNLTCINDAAKILGIFPNSGYSQYILGSALMKGLANRGHEVTMISAYNQKNPVKNLREISTKVETLHE
;
A
#
# COMPACT_ATOMS: atom_id res chain seq x y z
N MET A 1 14.35 28.22 33.22
CA MET A 1 13.28 28.63 32.27
C MET A 1 13.52 28.14 30.83
N PHE A 2 14.76 28.23 30.29
CA PHE A 2 15.07 27.73 28.93
C PHE A 2 14.99 26.20 28.78
N LEU A 3 15.49 25.45 29.77
CA LEU A 3 15.51 23.97 29.74
C LEU A 3 14.11 23.34 29.72
N ILE A 4 13.17 23.92 30.46
CA ILE A 4 11.78 23.44 30.51
C ILE A 4 11.09 23.73 29.17
N LYS A 5 11.35 24.90 28.57
CA LYS A 5 10.79 25.27 27.26
C LYS A 5 11.30 24.36 26.14
N THR A 6 12.59 23.99 26.13
CA THR A 6 13.14 23.08 25.12
C THR A 6 12.57 21.67 25.24
N VAL A 7 12.39 21.15 26.46
CA VAL A 7 11.78 19.83 26.68
C VAL A 7 10.32 19.79 26.20
N VAL A 8 9.55 20.85 26.48
CA VAL A 8 8.15 20.96 26.01
C VAL A 8 8.08 21.01 24.48
N ILE A 9 8.99 21.75 23.83
CA ILE A 9 9.05 21.83 22.35
C ILE A 9 9.39 20.47 21.74
N ILE A 10 10.36 19.74 22.30
CA ILE A 10 10.75 18.41 21.81
C ILE A 10 9.60 17.42 21.98
N SER A 11 8.92 17.44 23.12
CA SER A 11 7.75 16.61 23.37
C SER A 11 6.62 16.89 22.39
N ALA A 12 6.31 18.17 22.12
CA ALA A 12 5.31 18.56 21.14
C ALA A 12 5.68 18.10 19.71
N LEU A 13 6.96 18.17 19.34
CA LEU A 13 7.45 17.74 18.03
C LEU A 13 7.38 16.22 17.84
N LEU A 14 7.63 15.44 18.90
CA LEU A 14 7.51 13.97 18.88
C LEU A 14 6.06 13.50 18.73
N ASN A 15 5.09 14.23 19.29
CA ASN A 15 3.67 13.86 19.17
C ASN A 15 3.12 14.06 17.75
N LEU A 16 3.67 15.01 16.98
CA LEU A 16 3.24 15.27 15.61
C LEU A 16 3.55 14.11 14.64
N THR A 17 4.58 13.31 14.91
CA THR A 17 5.01 12.24 13.99
C THR A 17 4.22 10.95 14.12
N CYS A 18 3.44 10.78 15.21
CA CYS A 18 2.68 9.56 15.47
C CYS A 18 1.30 9.51 14.77
N ILE A 19 0.78 10.62 14.24
CA ILE A 19 -0.57 10.68 13.64
C ILE A 19 -0.51 10.50 12.11
N ASN A 20 0.28 9.54 11.64
CA ASN A 20 0.31 9.18 10.21
C ASN A 20 -0.49 7.89 10.00
N ASP A 21 -1.81 8.01 9.94
CA ASP A 21 -2.64 6.95 9.37
C ASP A 21 -2.35 6.87 7.88
N ALA A 22 -1.56 5.87 7.48
CA ALA A 22 -1.31 5.61 6.07
C ALA A 22 -2.65 5.25 5.38
N ALA A 23 -2.95 5.93 4.27
CA ALA A 23 -4.18 5.68 3.53
C ALA A 23 -4.29 4.20 3.10
N LYS A 24 -5.45 3.59 3.39
CA LYS A 24 -5.81 2.24 2.95
C LYS A 24 -6.48 2.30 1.59
N ILE A 25 -5.76 1.88 0.55
CA ILE A 25 -6.18 2.02 -0.85
C ILE A 25 -6.56 0.65 -1.42
N LEU A 26 -7.78 0.53 -1.96
CA LEU A 26 -8.26 -0.67 -2.65
C LEU A 26 -8.22 -0.45 -4.16
N GLY A 27 -7.40 -1.24 -4.87
CA GLY A 27 -7.29 -1.24 -6.32
C GLY A 27 -8.11 -2.38 -6.95
N ILE A 28 -9.15 -2.02 -7.70
CA ILE A 28 -9.96 -2.94 -8.50
C ILE A 28 -9.79 -2.55 -9.96
N PHE A 29 -9.26 -3.47 -10.76
CA PHE A 29 -9.09 -3.27 -12.20
C PHE A 29 -10.03 -4.23 -12.94
N PRO A 30 -11.03 -3.72 -13.67
CA PRO A 30 -12.09 -4.55 -14.26
C PRO A 30 -11.62 -5.40 -15.44
N ASN A 31 -10.42 -5.14 -15.96
CA ASN A 31 -9.88 -5.83 -17.13
C ASN A 31 -8.85 -6.89 -16.69
N SER A 32 -9.11 -8.15 -17.05
CA SER A 32 -8.27 -9.31 -16.73
C SER A 32 -7.07 -9.49 -17.66
N GLY A 33 -6.84 -8.59 -18.61
CA GLY A 33 -5.66 -8.65 -19.49
C GLY A 33 -4.34 -8.41 -18.74
N TYR A 34 -3.31 -9.21 -19.04
CA TYR A 34 -1.98 -9.07 -18.43
C TYR A 34 -1.36 -7.67 -18.62
N SER A 35 -1.64 -6.99 -19.73
CA SER A 35 -1.18 -5.62 -19.98
C SER A 35 -1.76 -4.60 -18.98
N GLN A 36 -3.03 -4.75 -18.62
CA GLN A 36 -3.69 -3.92 -17.61
C GLN A 36 -3.22 -4.27 -16.20
N TYR A 37 -2.95 -5.56 -15.95
CA TYR A 37 -2.30 -5.99 -14.72
C TYR A 37 -0.91 -5.37 -14.53
N ILE A 38 -0.08 -5.29 -15.57
CA ILE A 38 1.23 -4.63 -15.47
C ILE A 38 1.07 -3.17 -15.04
N LEU A 39 0.14 -2.44 -15.67
CA LEU A 39 -0.12 -1.04 -15.33
C LEU A 39 -0.63 -0.88 -13.89
N GLY A 40 -1.66 -1.64 -13.51
CA GLY A 40 -2.26 -1.58 -12.18
C GLY A 40 -1.27 -1.99 -11.08
N SER A 41 -0.51 -3.06 -11.31
CA SER A 41 0.51 -3.53 -10.36
C SER A 41 1.65 -2.53 -10.19
N ALA A 42 2.10 -1.84 -11.25
CA ALA A 42 3.12 -0.80 -11.14
C ALA A 42 2.65 0.37 -10.27
N LEU A 43 1.41 0.83 -10.47
CA LEU A 43 0.80 1.89 -9.65
C LEU A 43 0.70 1.47 -8.18
N MET A 44 0.13 0.29 -7.91
CA MET A 44 -0.08 -0.19 -6.55
C MET A 44 1.26 -0.42 -5.82
N LYS A 45 2.29 -0.93 -6.50
CA LYS A 45 3.65 -1.02 -5.92
C LYS A 45 4.23 0.35 -5.61
N GLY A 46 4.01 1.34 -6.48
CA GLY A 46 4.45 2.71 -6.25
C GLY A 46 3.80 3.37 -5.04
N LEU A 47 2.55 3.01 -4.72
CA LEU A 47 1.85 3.45 -3.51
C LEU A 47 2.36 2.69 -2.28
N ALA A 48 2.54 1.38 -2.37
CA ALA A 48 3.07 0.55 -1.30
C ALA A 48 4.46 1.03 -0.84
N ASN A 49 5.34 1.35 -1.80
CA ASN A 49 6.69 1.84 -1.54
C ASN A 49 6.71 3.23 -0.90
N ARG A 50 5.67 4.04 -1.09
CA ARG A 50 5.52 5.33 -0.41
C ARG A 50 4.97 5.21 1.01
N GLY A 51 4.70 3.98 1.48
CA GLY A 51 4.21 3.72 2.82
C GLY A 51 2.68 3.59 2.93
N HIS A 52 1.95 3.62 1.83
CA HIS A 52 0.50 3.37 1.85
C HIS A 52 0.21 1.87 1.99
N GLU A 53 -0.87 1.53 2.70
CA GLU A 53 -1.40 0.17 2.74
C GLU A 53 -2.31 -0.01 1.53
N VAL A 54 -1.92 -0.90 0.61
CA VAL A 54 -2.63 -1.12 -0.64
C VAL A 54 -3.13 -2.56 -0.72
N THR A 55 -4.39 -2.73 -1.10
CA THR A 55 -4.96 -4.04 -1.44
C THR A 55 -5.33 -4.04 -2.91
N MET A 56 -4.86 -5.02 -3.68
CA MET A 56 -5.20 -5.16 -5.10
C MET A 56 -5.90 -6.48 -5.34
N ILE A 57 -7.00 -6.47 -6.08
CA ILE A 57 -7.66 -7.68 -6.57
C ILE A 57 -7.13 -7.98 -7.96
N SER A 58 -6.56 -9.17 -8.16
CA SER A 58 -6.00 -9.57 -9.46
C SER A 58 -6.15 -11.06 -9.71
N ALA A 59 -6.26 -11.45 -10.98
CA ALA A 59 -6.17 -12.84 -11.41
C ALA A 59 -4.72 -13.35 -11.49
N TYR A 60 -3.74 -12.46 -11.45
CA TYR A 60 -2.32 -12.79 -11.54
C TYR A 60 -1.64 -12.59 -10.19
N ASN A 61 -0.63 -13.42 -9.92
CA ASN A 61 0.18 -13.29 -8.72
C ASN A 61 1.37 -12.36 -8.97
N GLN A 62 1.74 -11.59 -7.96
CA GLN A 62 3.00 -10.85 -7.96
C GLN A 62 4.20 -11.77 -7.85
N LYS A 63 5.21 -11.48 -8.68
CA LYS A 63 6.52 -12.16 -8.63
C LYS A 63 7.30 -11.82 -7.36
N ASN A 64 7.21 -10.57 -6.91
CA ASN A 64 7.95 -10.06 -5.74
C ASN A 64 6.97 -9.42 -4.77
N PRO A 65 6.79 -9.97 -3.55
CA PRO A 65 5.90 -9.39 -2.56
C PRO A 65 6.45 -8.06 -2.02
N VAL A 66 5.57 -7.07 -1.85
CA VAL A 66 5.92 -5.75 -1.30
C VAL A 66 5.31 -5.63 0.10
N LYS A 67 6.08 -5.13 1.07
CA LYS A 67 5.77 -5.16 2.51
C LYS A 67 4.43 -4.50 2.91
N ASN A 68 3.83 -3.67 2.06
CA ASN A 68 2.54 -2.99 2.31
C ASN A 68 1.51 -3.21 1.20
N LEU A 69 1.68 -4.25 0.39
CA LEU A 69 0.75 -4.59 -0.69
C LEU A 69 0.16 -5.97 -0.47
N ARG A 70 -1.14 -6.01 -0.24
CA ARG A 70 -1.93 -7.23 -0.18
C ARG A 70 -2.54 -7.51 -1.54
N GLU A 71 -2.36 -8.71 -2.05
CA GLU A 71 -2.98 -9.14 -3.30
C GLU A 71 -4.05 -10.19 -3.01
N ILE A 72 -5.26 -9.99 -3.52
CA ILE A 72 -6.36 -10.93 -3.45
C ILE A 72 -6.45 -11.60 -4.81
N SER A 73 -6.05 -12.87 -4.86
CA SER A 73 -6.12 -13.66 -6.09
C SER A 73 -7.57 -14.05 -6.37
N THR A 74 -8.17 -13.46 -7.40
CA THR A 74 -9.35 -14.05 -8.04
C THR A 74 -8.82 -15.08 -9.01
N LYS A 75 -8.49 -16.27 -8.53
CA LYS A 75 -8.39 -17.42 -9.45
C LYS A 75 -9.72 -17.49 -10.17
N VAL A 76 -9.74 -17.07 -11.44
CA VAL A 76 -10.67 -17.71 -12.36
C VAL A 76 -10.15 -19.14 -12.37
N GLU A 77 -10.89 -20.04 -11.73
CA GLU A 77 -10.69 -21.46 -11.89
C GLU A 77 -10.77 -21.70 -13.40
N THR A 78 -9.61 -21.69 -14.04
CA THR A 78 -9.48 -22.15 -15.41
C THR A 78 -9.86 -23.61 -15.31
N LEU A 79 -11.11 -23.87 -15.68
CA LEU A 79 -11.55 -25.15 -16.20
C LEU A 79 -10.50 -25.54 -17.24
N HIS A 80 -9.51 -26.29 -16.79
CA HIS A 80 -8.76 -27.18 -17.63
C HIS A 80 -9.75 -28.25 -18.03
N GLU A 81 -10.48 -28.01 -19.12
CA GLU A 81 -10.97 -28.97 -20.14
C GLU A 81 -11.80 -28.23 -21.19
#